data_AF-A0A6I9W1T1-F1
#
_entry.id   AF-A0A6I9W1T1-F1
#
_cell.length_a   1.000
_cell.length_b   1.000
_cell.length_c   1.000
_cell.angle_alpha   90.00
_cell.angle_beta   90.00
_cell.angle_gamma   90.00
#
_symmetry.space_group_name_H-M   'P 1'
#
loop_
_entity.id
_entity.type
_entity.pdbx_description
1 polymer ?
#
loop_
_entity_poly.entity_id
_entity_poly.type
_entity_poly.pdbx_seq_one_letter_code
_entity_poly.pdbx_strand_id
1 'polypeptide(L)'
;METDLIQSIPSFYAGQSIFLTGATGFLGKVFIEKVLRSCPDVREIFLLMRPKKEQNINERLQKILNLSLYENLRGEQSSNFKKLIPILGDASEKGLGLSDTDRQMLIERVTIIIHAAASVRFNNSLKYAICVNTRSTRDICILAQNMKNLIALVYVSTAYAHVNNPVIEEKVYPSVIDWQKMIEIAESLDEHTLNILTAKCLDYIPNTYIFSKILAESVIQTYSSSLPCAILRPSMVFPTLREPVLGWIDNIYPIGLMIGAGKGFIRVSYTSKHVTGNIVPVNSVVKVILVVTWKLGLSTYNINL
;
A
#
# COMPACT_ATOMS: atom_id res chain seq x y z
N MET A 1 9.05 -21.80 -28.13
CA MET A 1 8.74 -22.56 -26.90
C MET A 1 9.06 -21.79 -25.61
N GLU A 2 9.81 -20.68 -25.64
CA GLU A 2 10.06 -19.84 -24.44
C GLU A 2 8.98 -18.80 -24.13
N THR A 3 8.04 -18.53 -25.04
CA THR A 3 7.04 -17.46 -24.91
C THR A 3 5.81 -17.81 -24.06
N ASP A 4 5.59 -19.07 -23.69
CA ASP A 4 4.40 -19.50 -22.94
C ASP A 4 4.60 -19.51 -21.41
N LEU A 5 5.84 -19.57 -20.90
CA LEU A 5 6.10 -19.71 -19.46
C LEU A 5 5.83 -18.43 -18.65
N ILE A 6 5.86 -17.24 -19.26
CA ILE A 6 5.55 -15.96 -18.56
C ILE A 6 4.03 -15.66 -18.56
N GLN A 7 3.19 -16.54 -19.12
CA GLN A 7 1.74 -16.30 -19.22
C GLN A 7 0.99 -16.47 -17.90
N SER A 8 1.55 -17.17 -16.90
CA SER A 8 0.89 -17.37 -15.61
C SER A 8 1.40 -16.39 -14.55
N ILE A 9 0.49 -15.94 -13.66
CA ILE A 9 0.86 -15.07 -12.52
C ILE A 9 1.93 -15.74 -11.64
N PRO A 10 1.81 -17.01 -11.20
CA PRO A 10 2.86 -17.65 -10.40
C PRO A 10 4.23 -17.67 -11.08
N SER A 11 4.27 -18.00 -12.38
CA SER A 11 5.52 -18.05 -13.15
C SER A 11 6.17 -16.67 -13.30
N PHE A 12 5.38 -15.61 -13.44
CA PHE A 12 5.90 -14.24 -13.46
C PHE A 12 6.57 -13.84 -12.14
N TYR A 13 6.00 -14.24 -11.00
CA TYR A 13 6.56 -13.96 -9.68
C TYR A 13 7.74 -14.87 -9.31
N ALA A 14 7.97 -15.96 -10.05
CA ALA A 14 9.09 -16.85 -9.82
C ALA A 14 10.43 -16.11 -9.97
N GLY A 15 11.30 -16.21 -8.96
CA GLY A 15 12.60 -15.54 -8.94
C GLY A 15 12.56 -14.02 -8.72
N GLN A 16 11.37 -13.40 -8.61
CA GLN A 16 11.23 -11.96 -8.37
C GLN A 16 11.51 -11.60 -6.91
N SER A 17 12.02 -10.39 -6.69
CA SER A 17 12.23 -9.82 -5.36
C SER A 17 11.32 -8.61 -5.16
N ILE A 18 10.44 -8.68 -4.16
CA ILE A 18 9.39 -7.68 -3.93
C ILE A 18 9.81 -6.75 -2.78
N PHE A 19 9.68 -5.43 -2.96
CA PHE A 19 9.70 -4.48 -1.86
C PHE A 19 8.27 -4.06 -1.48
N LEU A 20 7.85 -4.43 -0.28
CA LEU A 20 6.52 -4.15 0.25
C LEU A 20 6.60 -3.11 1.38
N THR A 21 5.94 -1.98 1.16
CA THR A 21 5.64 -1.02 2.24
C THR A 21 4.23 -1.28 2.78
N GLY A 22 4.00 -0.99 4.07
CA GLY A 22 2.71 -1.27 4.70
C GLY A 22 2.51 -2.76 5.04
N ALA A 23 3.59 -3.54 5.09
CA ALA A 23 3.60 -4.97 5.41
C ALA A 23 2.86 -5.33 6.70
N THR A 24 2.88 -4.44 7.70
CA THR A 24 2.23 -4.67 9.00
C THR A 24 0.75 -4.24 9.05
N GLY A 25 0.24 -3.65 7.98
CA GLY A 25 -1.17 -3.29 7.83
C GLY A 25 -2.03 -4.44 7.32
N PHE A 26 -3.35 -4.26 7.35
CA PHE A 26 -4.34 -5.25 6.95
C PHE A 26 -4.09 -5.81 5.54
N LEU A 27 -4.03 -4.92 4.55
CA LEU A 27 -3.78 -5.30 3.15
C LEU A 27 -2.42 -5.98 2.97
N GLY A 28 -1.37 -5.46 3.61
CA GLY A 28 0.00 -5.99 3.52
C GLY A 28 0.11 -7.43 4.03
N LYS A 29 -0.55 -7.76 5.15
CA LYS A 29 -0.57 -9.14 5.69
C LYS A 29 -1.22 -10.12 4.72
N VAL A 30 -2.38 -9.76 4.17
CA VAL A 30 -3.09 -10.60 3.20
C VAL A 30 -2.31 -10.72 1.90
N PHE A 31 -1.62 -9.66 1.48
CA PHE A 31 -0.72 -9.71 0.31
C PHE A 31 0.43 -10.70 0.53
N ILE A 32 1.12 -10.64 1.67
CA ILE A 32 2.20 -11.57 2.01
C ILE A 32 1.69 -13.01 2.00
N GLU A 33 0.55 -13.28 2.65
CA GLU A 33 -0.04 -14.62 2.67
C GLU A 33 -0.33 -15.12 1.24
N LYS A 34 -0.97 -14.28 0.42
CA LYS A 34 -1.37 -14.68 -0.93
C LYS A 34 -0.17 -14.96 -1.82
N VAL A 35 0.88 -14.14 -1.75
CA VAL A 35 2.10 -14.35 -2.53
C VAL A 35 2.81 -15.62 -2.07
N LEU A 36 3.03 -15.82 -0.77
CA LEU A 36 3.73 -17.02 -0.29
C LEU A 36 2.97 -18.32 -0.57
N ARG A 37 1.62 -18.29 -0.58
CA ARG A 37 0.79 -19.45 -0.89
C ARG A 37 0.65 -19.72 -2.39
N SER A 38 0.40 -18.68 -3.19
CA SER A 38 0.04 -18.82 -4.61
C SER A 38 1.19 -18.58 -5.58
N CYS A 39 2.30 -18.02 -5.12
CA CYS A 39 3.51 -17.75 -5.89
C CYS A 39 4.73 -18.23 -5.10
N PRO A 40 4.80 -19.54 -4.80
CA PRO A 40 5.80 -20.07 -3.88
C PRO A 40 7.22 -19.81 -4.38
N ASP A 41 7.47 -19.74 -5.69
CA ASP A 41 8.81 -19.54 -6.23
C ASP A 41 9.31 -18.09 -6.21
N VAL A 42 8.57 -17.16 -5.56
CA VAL A 42 9.09 -15.83 -5.27
C VAL A 42 10.42 -15.94 -4.52
N ARG A 43 11.40 -15.12 -4.91
CA ARG A 43 12.75 -15.18 -4.31
C ARG A 43 12.71 -14.67 -2.88
N GLU A 44 12.25 -13.44 -2.71
CA GLU A 44 12.16 -12.78 -1.40
C GLU A 44 11.15 -11.63 -1.41
N ILE A 45 10.70 -11.27 -0.22
CA ILE A 45 9.84 -10.11 0.02
C ILE A 45 10.50 -9.27 1.12
N PHE A 46 11.05 -8.14 0.72
CA PHE A 46 11.59 -7.12 1.63
C PHE A 46 10.42 -6.33 2.24
N LEU A 47 10.36 -6.29 3.57
CA LEU A 47 9.26 -5.69 4.31
C LEU A 47 9.73 -4.42 5.01
N LEU A 48 9.28 -3.24 4.56
CA LEU A 48 9.56 -2.00 5.29
C LEU A 48 8.78 -2.01 6.61
N MET A 49 9.50 -2.08 7.74
CA MET A 49 8.93 -2.21 9.07
C MET A 49 9.55 -1.20 10.03
N ARG A 50 8.72 -0.32 10.59
CA ARG A 50 9.11 0.55 11.70
C ARG A 50 9.36 -0.27 12.97
N PRO A 51 10.22 0.15 13.91
CA PRO A 51 10.23 -0.43 15.24
C PRO A 51 8.95 -0.06 16.01
N LYS A 52 8.67 -0.73 17.13
CA LYS A 52 7.71 -0.27 18.14
C LYS A 52 8.43 -0.17 19.48
N LYS A 53 7.90 0.65 20.39
CA LYS A 53 8.37 0.68 21.78
C LYS A 53 8.37 -0.77 22.30
N GLU A 54 9.53 -1.23 22.77
CA GLU A 54 9.78 -2.57 23.33
C GLU A 54 9.76 -3.76 22.34
N GLN A 55 9.68 -3.56 21.02
CA GLN A 55 9.69 -4.67 20.05
C GLN A 55 10.53 -4.36 18.82
N ASN A 56 11.50 -5.22 18.54
CA ASN A 56 12.27 -5.14 17.30
C ASN A 56 11.45 -5.68 16.10
N ILE A 57 11.92 -5.40 14.88
CA ILE A 57 11.18 -5.76 13.66
C ILE A 57 11.01 -7.27 13.46
N ASN A 58 11.96 -8.09 13.94
CA ASN A 58 11.89 -9.55 13.84
C ASN A 58 10.80 -10.12 14.76
N GLU A 59 10.75 -9.68 16.02
CA GLU A 59 9.68 -10.05 16.95
C GLU A 59 8.30 -9.64 16.43
N ARG A 60 8.22 -8.43 15.84
CA ARG A 60 6.99 -7.96 15.20
C ARG A 60 6.60 -8.84 14.02
N LEU A 61 7.55 -9.27 13.20
CA LEU A 61 7.29 -10.18 12.09
C LEU A 61 6.78 -11.53 12.61
N GLN A 62 7.44 -12.11 13.62
CA GLN A 62 6.99 -13.38 14.22
C GLN A 62 5.57 -13.29 14.76
N LYS A 63 5.20 -12.20 15.43
CA LYS A 63 3.83 -11.97 15.89
C LYS A 63 2.82 -11.92 14.74
N ILE A 64 3.18 -11.31 13.61
CA ILE A 64 2.34 -11.29 12.41
C ILE A 64 2.19 -12.70 11.85
N LEU A 65 3.30 -13.44 11.75
CA LEU A 65 3.28 -14.81 11.24
C LEU A 65 2.49 -15.76 12.14
N ASN A 66 2.31 -15.47 13.43
CA ASN A 66 1.48 -16.26 14.35
C ASN A 66 -0.03 -15.98 14.26
N LEU A 67 -0.48 -15.05 13.42
CA LEU A 67 -1.91 -14.80 13.21
C LEU A 67 -2.57 -15.99 12.51
N SER A 68 -3.87 -16.18 12.77
CA SER A 68 -4.69 -17.22 12.13
C SER A 68 -4.71 -17.14 10.60
N LEU A 69 -4.46 -15.95 10.05
CA LEU A 69 -4.26 -15.74 8.61
C LEU A 69 -3.25 -16.72 8.00
N TYR A 70 -2.20 -17.05 8.75
CA TYR A 70 -1.07 -17.85 8.27
C TYR A 70 -1.12 -19.32 8.75
N GLU A 71 -2.19 -19.77 9.40
CA GLU A 71 -2.30 -21.14 9.93
C GLU A 71 -2.10 -22.20 8.85
N ASN A 72 -2.84 -22.11 7.74
CA ASN A 72 -2.71 -23.06 6.62
C ASN A 72 -1.29 -23.03 6.03
N LEU A 73 -0.75 -21.83 5.78
CA LEU A 73 0.59 -21.68 5.23
C LEU A 73 1.68 -22.24 6.16
N ARG A 74 1.48 -22.14 7.48
CA ARG A 74 2.38 -22.74 8.48
C ARG A 74 2.33 -24.26 8.48
N GLY A 75 1.16 -24.85 8.23
CA GLY A 75 0.99 -26.31 8.12
C GLY A 75 1.54 -26.88 6.81
N GLU A 76 1.38 -26.17 5.70
CA GLU A 76 1.66 -26.68 4.35
C GLU A 76 3.02 -26.25 3.80
N GLN A 77 3.46 -25.01 4.06
CA GLN A 77 4.60 -24.37 3.37
C GLN A 77 5.42 -23.47 4.30
N SER A 78 5.68 -23.90 5.53
CA SER A 78 6.37 -23.09 6.55
C SER A 78 7.75 -22.56 6.12
N SER A 79 8.45 -23.27 5.23
CA SER A 79 9.73 -22.83 4.66
C SER A 79 9.62 -21.52 3.87
N ASN A 80 8.45 -21.19 3.32
CA ASN A 80 8.21 -19.96 2.59
C ASN A 80 8.34 -18.71 3.46
N PHE A 81 8.20 -18.81 4.79
CA PHE A 81 8.44 -17.67 5.69
C PHE A 81 9.89 -17.18 5.69
N LYS A 82 10.86 -18.04 5.32
CA LYS A 82 12.28 -17.65 5.22
C LYS A 82 12.54 -16.62 4.10
N LYS A 83 11.58 -16.44 3.19
CA LYS A 83 11.64 -15.47 2.08
C LYS A 83 11.30 -14.05 2.54
N LEU A 84 10.79 -13.89 3.76
CA LEU A 84 10.44 -12.58 4.32
C LEU A 84 11.66 -11.95 4.98
N ILE A 85 12.08 -10.79 4.45
CA ILE A 85 13.26 -10.07 4.93
C ILE A 85 12.78 -8.74 5.52
N PRO A 86 12.64 -8.63 6.85
CA PRO A 86 12.25 -7.37 7.48
C PRO A 86 13.39 -6.36 7.37
N ILE A 87 13.08 -5.15 6.88
CA ILE A 87 13.99 -4.02 6.78
C ILE A 87 13.52 -2.92 7.72
N LEU A 88 14.45 -2.34 8.48
CA LEU A 88 14.17 -1.20 9.35
C LEU A 88 13.88 0.04 8.49
N GLY A 89 12.74 0.69 8.74
CA GLY A 89 12.47 2.00 8.16
C GLY A 89 11.06 2.49 8.48
N ASP A 90 10.83 3.77 8.24
CA ASP A 90 9.55 4.44 8.44
C ASP A 90 9.22 5.35 7.25
N ALA A 91 8.01 5.19 6.71
CA ALA A 91 7.51 6.04 5.65
C ALA A 91 7.40 7.52 6.07
N SER A 92 7.29 7.81 7.38
CA SER A 92 7.31 9.19 7.89
C SER A 92 8.70 9.79 7.99
N GLU A 93 9.77 9.06 7.69
CA GLU A 93 11.15 9.54 7.72
C GLU A 93 11.65 9.87 6.30
N LYS A 94 12.67 10.73 6.20
CA LYS A 94 13.27 11.05 4.90
C LYS A 94 13.96 9.82 4.33
N GLY A 95 13.78 9.58 3.03
CA GLY A 95 14.37 8.42 2.36
C GLY A 95 13.90 7.09 2.95
N LEU A 96 12.69 7.08 3.55
CA LEU A 96 12.06 5.94 4.23
C LEU A 96 12.78 5.48 5.51
N GLY A 97 13.75 6.26 6.03
CA GLY A 97 14.56 5.87 7.19
C GLY A 97 15.44 4.64 6.94
N LEU A 98 15.74 4.33 5.68
CA LEU A 98 16.59 3.21 5.29
C LEU A 98 18.06 3.50 5.60
N SER A 99 18.79 2.49 6.07
CA SER A 99 20.25 2.52 6.08
C SER A 99 20.82 2.51 4.65
N ASP A 100 22.04 2.98 4.45
CA ASP A 100 22.69 2.94 3.13
C ASP A 100 22.87 1.50 2.63
N THR A 101 23.18 0.57 3.54
CA THR A 101 23.29 -0.86 3.24
C THR A 101 21.96 -1.44 2.74
N ASP A 102 20.86 -1.17 3.45
CA ASP A 102 19.53 -1.65 3.04
C ASP A 102 19.08 -1.00 1.73
N ARG A 103 19.35 0.31 1.57
CA ARG A 103 19.09 1.05 0.34
C ARG A 103 19.79 0.41 -0.85
N GLN A 104 21.09 0.11 -0.73
CA GLN A 104 21.84 -0.52 -1.80
C GLN A 104 21.33 -1.93 -2.09
N MET A 105 21.03 -2.72 -1.06
CA MET A 105 20.45 -4.06 -1.23
C MET A 105 19.13 -4.00 -2.02
N LEU A 106 18.25 -3.04 -1.71
CA LEU A 106 16.99 -2.84 -2.42
C LEU A 106 17.23 -2.44 -3.88
N ILE A 107 18.14 -1.49 -4.13
CA ILE A 107 18.53 -1.03 -5.47
C ILE A 107 19.01 -2.19 -6.36
N GLU A 108 19.83 -3.09 -5.81
CA GLU A 108 20.43 -4.20 -6.56
C GLU A 108 19.42 -5.31 -6.87
N ARG A 109 18.51 -5.61 -5.92
CA ARG A 109 17.76 -6.87 -5.92
C ARG A 109 16.30 -6.71 -6.31
N VAL A 110 15.65 -5.60 -5.98
CA VAL A 110 14.20 -5.46 -6.13
C VAL A 110 13.80 -5.33 -7.59
N THR A 111 12.79 -6.09 -7.96
CA THR A 111 12.16 -6.05 -9.30
C THR A 111 10.74 -5.53 -9.25
N ILE A 112 10.07 -5.64 -8.10
CA ILE A 112 8.67 -5.23 -7.92
C ILE A 112 8.55 -4.37 -6.65
N ILE A 113 7.92 -3.21 -6.75
CA ILE A 113 7.52 -2.40 -5.58
C ILE A 113 6.00 -2.44 -5.42
N ILE A 114 5.55 -2.78 -4.21
CA ILE A 114 4.17 -2.60 -3.79
C ILE A 114 4.14 -1.53 -2.70
N HIS A 115 3.72 -0.32 -3.08
CA HIS A 115 3.63 0.81 -2.16
C HIS A 115 2.22 0.91 -1.57
N ALA A 116 2.02 0.27 -0.41
CA ALA A 116 0.76 0.25 0.33
C ALA A 116 0.85 0.89 1.74
N ALA A 117 2.02 1.44 2.11
CA ALA A 117 2.12 2.25 3.32
C ALA A 117 1.30 3.53 3.18
N ALA A 118 0.33 3.70 4.07
CA ALA A 118 -0.38 4.96 4.25
C ALA A 118 -0.86 5.08 5.69
N SER A 119 -1.03 6.32 6.16
CA SER A 119 -1.83 6.56 7.34
C SER A 119 -3.29 6.73 6.95
N VAL A 120 -4.11 5.75 7.33
CA VAL A 120 -5.56 5.71 7.05
C VAL A 120 -6.41 6.35 8.15
N ARG A 121 -5.79 7.10 9.07
CA ARG A 121 -6.52 7.84 10.09
C ARG A 121 -6.92 9.21 9.52
N PHE A 122 -8.21 9.50 9.56
CA PHE A 122 -8.78 10.71 8.96
C PHE A 122 -8.56 11.99 9.78
N ASN A 123 -8.06 11.86 11.01
CA ASN A 123 -7.83 12.95 11.95
C ASN A 123 -6.35 13.21 12.25
N ASN A 124 -5.43 12.69 11.43
CA ASN A 124 -4.01 13.04 11.55
C ASN A 124 -3.77 14.50 11.16
N SER A 125 -2.72 15.10 11.74
CA SER A 125 -2.24 16.40 11.29
C SER A 125 -1.83 16.37 9.82
N LEU A 126 -1.97 17.52 9.15
CA LEU A 126 -1.58 17.69 7.76
C LEU A 126 -0.12 17.30 7.53
N LYS A 127 0.77 17.70 8.45
CA LYS A 127 2.20 17.34 8.43
C LYS A 127 2.41 15.84 8.34
N TYR A 128 1.78 15.09 9.25
CA TYR A 128 1.93 13.65 9.30
C TYR A 128 1.36 12.96 8.05
N ALA A 129 0.19 13.41 7.56
CA ALA A 129 -0.41 12.87 6.34
C ALA A 129 0.48 13.12 5.11
N ILE A 130 1.04 14.32 4.95
CA ILE A 130 1.96 14.65 3.85
C ILE A 130 3.25 13.82 3.96
N CYS A 131 3.88 13.73 5.14
CA CYS A 131 5.10 12.95 5.31
C CYS A 131 4.88 11.46 4.99
N VAL A 132 3.84 10.85 5.56
CA VAL A 132 3.61 9.39 5.44
C VAL A 132 3.06 8.99 4.09
N ASN A 133 2.22 9.81 3.44
CA ASN A 133 1.53 9.41 2.22
C ASN A 133 2.10 10.08 0.97
N THR A 134 2.53 11.34 1.02
CA THR A 134 2.98 12.08 -0.17
C THR A 134 4.50 12.02 -0.30
N ARG A 135 5.23 12.39 0.75
CA ARG A 135 6.69 12.39 0.75
C ARG A 135 7.26 10.98 0.62
N SER A 136 6.68 10.01 1.35
CA SER A 136 7.09 8.62 1.23
C SER A 136 6.90 8.07 -0.20
N THR A 137 5.83 8.46 -0.91
CA THR A 137 5.62 8.08 -2.31
C THR A 137 6.69 8.68 -3.21
N ARG A 138 7.09 9.95 -2.98
CA ARG A 138 8.22 10.56 -3.69
C ARG A 138 9.51 9.80 -3.41
N ASP A 139 9.80 9.52 -2.14
CA ASP A 139 11.02 8.82 -1.73
C ASP A 139 11.08 7.39 -2.29
N ILE A 140 9.93 6.72 -2.42
CA ILE A 140 9.78 5.44 -3.14
C ILE A 140 10.11 5.61 -4.62
N CYS A 141 9.59 6.65 -5.29
CA CYS A 141 9.88 6.89 -6.71
C CYS A 141 11.36 7.20 -6.95
N ILE A 142 11.99 8.01 -6.08
CA ILE A 142 13.43 8.28 -6.14
C ILE A 142 14.22 7.00 -5.94
N LEU A 143 13.87 6.16 -4.96
CA LEU A 143 14.51 4.86 -4.75
C LEU A 143 14.33 3.96 -6.00
N ALA A 144 13.13 3.93 -6.56
CA ALA A 144 12.77 3.13 -7.72
C ALA A 144 13.55 3.49 -8.98
N GLN A 145 13.82 4.79 -9.22
CA GLN A 145 14.64 5.23 -10.35
C GLN A 145 16.08 4.71 -10.32
N ASN A 146 16.57 4.35 -9.13
CA ASN A 146 17.91 3.79 -8.96
C ASN A 146 17.92 2.26 -9.03
N MET A 147 16.76 1.58 -9.02
CA MET A 147 16.69 0.11 -9.04
C MET A 147 17.04 -0.45 -10.42
N LYS A 148 17.99 -1.39 -10.45
CA LYS A 148 18.56 -1.90 -11.71
C LYS A 148 17.59 -2.76 -12.53
N ASN A 149 16.66 -3.43 -11.86
CA ASN A 149 15.83 -4.48 -12.46
C ASN A 149 14.33 -4.25 -12.23
N LEU A 150 13.91 -3.01 -11.95
CA LEU A 150 12.52 -2.70 -11.64
C LEU A 150 11.63 -2.88 -12.86
N ILE A 151 10.64 -3.75 -12.76
CA ILE A 151 9.66 -4.05 -13.82
C ILE A 151 8.25 -3.56 -13.49
N ALA A 152 7.95 -3.33 -12.20
CA ALA A 152 6.63 -2.87 -11.77
C ALA A 152 6.68 -2.10 -10.44
N LEU A 153 5.98 -0.96 -10.39
CA LEU A 153 5.69 -0.18 -9.19
C LEU A 153 4.18 0.01 -9.07
N VAL A 154 3.56 -0.66 -8.10
CA VAL A 154 2.12 -0.51 -7.83
C VAL A 154 1.91 0.36 -6.60
N TYR A 155 1.28 1.52 -6.80
CA TYR A 155 0.85 2.40 -5.72
C TYR A 155 -0.61 2.12 -5.35
N VAL A 156 -0.86 1.78 -4.08
CA VAL A 156 -2.22 1.59 -3.57
C VAL A 156 -2.77 2.94 -3.12
N SER A 157 -3.63 3.56 -3.93
CA SER A 157 -4.38 4.78 -3.65
C SER A 157 -5.74 4.47 -2.98
N THR A 158 -6.82 5.17 -3.35
CA THR A 158 -8.18 4.95 -2.88
C THR A 158 -9.21 5.47 -3.89
N ALA A 159 -10.35 4.79 -4.02
CA ALA A 159 -11.47 5.24 -4.86
C ALA A 159 -12.04 6.60 -4.44
N TYR A 160 -11.75 7.03 -3.21
CA TYR A 160 -12.19 8.30 -2.64
C TYR A 160 -11.18 9.44 -2.84
N ALA A 161 -10.15 9.27 -3.66
CA ALA A 161 -9.18 10.33 -3.92
C ALA A 161 -9.85 11.54 -4.61
N HIS A 162 -10.84 11.29 -5.47
CA HIS A 162 -11.41 12.31 -6.35
C HIS A 162 -12.91 12.56 -6.10
N VAL A 163 -13.33 12.57 -4.83
CA VAL A 163 -14.75 12.62 -4.38
C VAL A 163 -15.60 13.77 -4.94
N ASN A 164 -14.99 14.85 -5.45
CA ASN A 164 -15.73 15.97 -6.03
C ASN A 164 -16.18 15.70 -7.47
N ASN A 165 -15.68 14.64 -8.09
CA ASN A 165 -16.12 14.22 -9.41
C ASN A 165 -17.29 13.24 -9.24
N PRO A 166 -18.47 13.52 -9.85
CA PRO A 166 -19.64 12.65 -9.73
C PRO A 166 -19.41 11.28 -10.39
N VAL A 167 -18.54 11.23 -11.40
CA VAL A 167 -18.12 10.00 -12.09
C VAL A 167 -16.60 9.94 -12.09
N ILE A 168 -16.06 8.82 -11.57
CA ILE A 168 -14.62 8.57 -11.51
C ILE A 168 -14.25 7.61 -12.63
N GLU A 169 -13.45 8.08 -13.58
CA GLU A 169 -12.87 7.30 -14.67
C GLU A 169 -11.48 6.77 -14.26
N GLU A 170 -11.01 5.74 -14.95
CA GLU A 170 -9.67 5.17 -14.78
C GLU A 170 -8.60 6.04 -15.48
N LYS A 171 -8.57 7.32 -15.11
CA LYS A 171 -7.57 8.29 -15.57
C LYS A 171 -6.88 8.96 -14.40
N VAL A 172 -5.75 9.61 -14.70
CA VAL A 172 -5.11 10.51 -13.76
C VAL A 172 -5.80 11.86 -13.84
N TYR A 173 -6.15 12.40 -12.68
CA TYR A 173 -6.76 13.71 -12.57
C TYR A 173 -5.68 14.73 -12.24
N PRO A 174 -5.54 15.83 -13.01
CA PRO A 174 -4.58 16.87 -12.71
C PRO A 174 -4.83 17.44 -11.31
N SER A 175 -3.81 17.46 -10.46
CA SER A 175 -3.89 18.16 -9.18
C SER A 175 -3.68 19.65 -9.40
N VAL A 176 -4.56 20.47 -8.83
CA VAL A 176 -4.38 21.93 -8.74
C VAL A 176 -3.32 22.33 -7.71
N ILE A 177 -2.90 21.37 -6.87
CA ILE A 177 -1.96 21.57 -5.77
C ILE A 177 -0.62 20.91 -6.12
N ASP A 178 0.43 21.70 -6.03
CA ASP A 178 1.81 21.29 -6.22
C ASP A 178 2.29 20.44 -5.03
N TRP A 179 2.53 19.16 -5.28
CA TRP A 179 2.95 18.22 -4.25
C TRP A 179 4.36 18.53 -3.72
N GLN A 180 5.25 19.15 -4.51
CA GLN A 180 6.61 19.52 -4.08
C GLN A 180 6.52 20.63 -3.04
N LYS A 181 5.78 21.69 -3.34
CA LYS A 181 5.54 22.80 -2.41
C LYS A 181 4.84 22.33 -1.14
N MET A 182 3.88 21.41 -1.23
CA MET A 182 3.21 20.88 -0.04
C MET A 182 4.15 20.08 0.87
N ILE A 183 5.12 19.34 0.31
CA ILE A 183 6.16 18.71 1.11
C ILE A 183 7.03 19.77 1.78
N GLU A 184 7.48 20.79 1.04
CA GLU A 184 8.30 21.87 1.60
C GLU A 184 7.59 22.60 2.74
N ILE A 185 6.31 22.93 2.56
CA ILE A 185 5.44 23.56 3.58
C ILE A 185 5.34 22.66 4.82
N ALA A 186 5.09 21.36 4.64
CA ALA A 186 4.97 20.41 5.76
C ALA A 186 6.28 20.25 6.54
N GLU A 187 7.43 20.34 5.86
CA GLU A 187 8.75 20.22 6.49
C GLU A 187 9.21 21.51 7.18
N SER A 188 8.90 22.67 6.60
CA SER A 188 9.41 23.96 7.05
C SER A 188 8.58 24.62 8.14
N LEU A 189 7.25 24.46 8.11
CA LEU A 189 6.37 25.16 9.03
C LEU A 189 6.16 24.39 10.35
N ASP A 190 5.88 25.16 11.40
CA ASP A 190 5.48 24.64 12.70
C ASP A 190 4.04 24.09 12.66
N GLU A 191 3.70 23.26 13.65
CA GLU A 191 2.41 22.56 13.68
C GLU A 191 1.22 23.52 13.85
N HIS A 192 1.38 24.65 14.55
CA HIS A 192 0.31 25.63 14.72
C HIS A 192 -0.03 26.29 13.37
N THR A 193 0.98 26.76 12.64
CA THR A 193 0.78 27.33 11.30
C THR A 193 0.19 26.31 10.32
N LEU A 194 0.65 25.06 10.36
CA LEU A 194 0.10 23.99 9.51
C LEU A 194 -1.36 23.66 9.84
N ASN A 195 -1.77 23.74 11.11
CA ASN A 195 -3.17 23.54 11.48
C ASN A 195 -4.08 24.64 10.89
N ILE A 196 -3.62 25.89 10.85
CA ILE A 196 -4.34 26.99 10.19
C ILE A 196 -4.43 26.72 8.68
N LEU A 197 -3.31 26.32 8.04
CA LEU A 197 -3.28 26.00 6.61
C LEU A 197 -4.12 24.78 6.25
N THR A 198 -4.33 23.85 7.20
CA THR A 198 -5.13 22.63 6.97
C THR A 198 -6.53 22.98 6.50
N ALA A 199 -7.20 23.96 7.11
CA ALA A 199 -8.53 24.38 6.69
C ALA A 199 -8.54 24.85 5.22
N LYS A 200 -7.52 25.62 4.81
CA LYS A 200 -7.38 26.11 3.43
C LYS A 200 -7.00 25.03 2.43
N CYS A 201 -6.20 24.05 2.84
CA CYS A 201 -5.79 22.92 2.00
C CYS A 201 -6.93 21.94 1.78
N LEU A 202 -7.73 21.71 2.82
CA LEU A 202 -8.87 20.82 2.73
C LEU A 202 -9.95 21.45 1.88
N ASP A 203 -10.40 22.67 2.16
CA ASP A 203 -11.51 23.32 1.44
C ASP A 203 -12.69 22.33 1.22
N TYR A 204 -12.84 21.77 0.02
CA TYR A 204 -13.84 20.75 -0.33
C TYR A 204 -13.43 19.29 -0.07
N ILE A 205 -12.16 19.02 0.21
CA ILE A 205 -11.58 17.70 0.45
C ILE A 205 -11.92 17.24 1.88
N PRO A 206 -12.56 16.07 2.08
CA PRO A 206 -13.16 15.71 3.37
C PRO A 206 -12.18 15.55 4.54
N ASN A 207 -10.91 15.23 4.28
CA ASN A 207 -9.91 14.98 5.32
C ASN A 207 -8.48 14.95 4.78
N THR A 208 -7.50 15.02 5.69
CA THR A 208 -6.05 15.02 5.39
C THR A 208 -5.59 13.74 4.71
N TYR A 209 -6.26 12.61 4.94
CA TYR A 209 -5.98 11.36 4.23
C TYR A 209 -6.25 11.51 2.74
N ILE A 210 -7.49 11.85 2.34
CA ILE A 210 -7.85 12.03 0.91
C ILE A 210 -6.92 13.05 0.25
N PHE A 211 -6.71 14.19 0.92
CA PHE A 211 -5.80 15.23 0.45
C PHE A 211 -4.40 14.69 0.10
N SER A 212 -3.79 13.97 1.04
CA SER A 212 -2.46 13.40 0.83
C SER A 212 -2.41 12.30 -0.24
N LYS A 213 -3.51 11.57 -0.48
CA LYS A 213 -3.62 10.56 -1.55
C LYS A 213 -3.69 11.21 -2.93
N ILE A 214 -4.40 12.33 -3.08
CA ILE A 214 -4.41 13.13 -4.32
C ILE A 214 -2.98 13.59 -4.67
N LEU A 215 -2.27 14.14 -3.69
CA LEU A 215 -0.89 14.58 -3.88
C LEU A 215 0.03 13.41 -4.24
N ALA A 216 -0.12 12.26 -3.59
CA ALA A 216 0.68 11.08 -3.88
C ALA A 216 0.39 10.47 -5.26
N GLU A 217 -0.86 10.50 -5.74
CA GLU A 217 -1.15 10.15 -7.14
C GLU A 217 -0.45 11.09 -8.12
N SER A 218 -0.36 12.38 -7.79
CA SER A 218 0.38 13.37 -8.60
C SER A 218 1.88 13.11 -8.61
N VAL A 219 2.44 12.61 -7.50
CA VAL A 219 3.82 12.12 -7.46
C VAL A 219 3.98 10.97 -8.45
N ILE A 220 3.15 9.91 -8.35
CA ILE A 220 3.23 8.76 -9.26
C ILE A 220 3.11 9.20 -10.73
N GLN A 221 2.19 10.12 -11.03
CA GLN A 221 2.04 10.69 -12.37
C GLN A 221 3.30 11.41 -12.84
N THR A 222 3.98 12.15 -11.97
CA THR A 222 5.21 12.88 -12.33
C THR A 222 6.33 11.92 -12.72
N TYR A 223 6.43 10.79 -12.03
CA TYR A 223 7.49 9.79 -12.27
C TYR A 223 7.12 8.72 -13.31
N SER A 224 5.86 8.68 -13.78
CA SER A 224 5.36 7.65 -14.70
C SER A 224 6.03 7.64 -16.07
N SER A 225 6.65 8.76 -16.46
CA SER A 225 7.46 8.84 -17.68
C SER A 225 8.77 8.06 -17.59
N SER A 226 9.24 7.75 -16.36
CA SER A 226 10.53 7.10 -16.10
C SER A 226 10.42 5.76 -15.36
N LEU A 227 9.23 5.44 -14.83
CA LEU A 227 9.01 4.24 -14.02
C LEU A 227 7.81 3.44 -14.54
N PRO A 228 7.88 2.09 -14.53
CA PRO A 228 6.74 1.26 -14.85
C PRO A 228 5.75 1.26 -13.69
N CYS A 229 4.86 2.26 -13.64
CA CYS A 229 3.97 2.47 -12.49
C CYS A 229 2.49 2.25 -12.79
N ALA A 230 1.74 1.82 -11.77
CA ALA A 230 0.28 1.76 -11.79
C ALA A 230 -0.32 2.30 -10.48
N ILE A 231 -1.46 2.98 -10.58
CA ILE A 231 -2.25 3.45 -9.44
C ILE A 231 -3.46 2.53 -9.27
N LEU A 232 -3.58 1.91 -8.11
CA LEU A 232 -4.70 1.04 -7.74
C LEU A 232 -5.60 1.77 -6.73
N ARG A 233 -6.87 2.02 -7.06
CA ARG A 233 -7.83 2.77 -6.23
C ARG A 233 -8.91 1.86 -5.61
N PRO A 234 -8.64 1.15 -4.50
CA PRO A 234 -9.64 0.32 -3.83
C PRO A 234 -10.69 1.20 -3.13
N SER A 235 -11.93 0.70 -3.04
CA SER A 235 -12.97 1.26 -2.17
C SER A 235 -12.74 0.84 -0.71
N MET A 236 -13.77 0.89 0.16
CA MET A 236 -13.62 0.47 1.55
C MET A 236 -13.25 -1.01 1.62
N VAL A 237 -12.04 -1.29 2.09
CA VAL A 237 -11.52 -2.66 2.17
C VAL A 237 -12.13 -3.37 3.37
N PHE A 238 -12.82 -4.48 3.10
CA PHE A 238 -13.57 -5.30 4.04
C PHE A 238 -12.88 -6.65 4.30
N PRO A 239 -13.34 -7.42 5.31
CA PRO A 239 -12.85 -8.76 5.59
C PRO A 239 -12.81 -9.66 4.35
N THR A 240 -11.99 -10.70 4.41
CA THR A 240 -11.87 -11.67 3.32
C THR A 240 -13.20 -12.34 3.00
N LEU A 241 -13.51 -12.49 1.71
CA LEU A 241 -14.75 -13.12 1.26
C LEU A 241 -14.69 -14.65 1.30
N ARG A 242 -13.51 -15.25 1.09
CA ARG A 242 -13.33 -16.71 1.07
C ARG A 242 -11.95 -17.13 1.57
N GLU A 243 -10.89 -16.73 0.88
CA GLU A 243 -9.51 -17.15 1.16
C GLU A 243 -8.69 -16.03 1.82
N PRO A 244 -7.62 -16.38 2.57
CA PRO A 244 -7.26 -17.73 3.01
C PRO A 244 -8.10 -18.24 4.19
N VAL A 245 -8.70 -17.34 4.95
CA VAL A 245 -9.60 -17.61 6.07
C VAL A 245 -10.85 -16.78 5.84
N LEU A 246 -12.05 -17.36 5.93
CA LEU A 246 -13.31 -16.65 5.69
C LEU A 246 -13.55 -15.55 6.75
N GLY A 247 -13.90 -14.33 6.32
CA GLY A 247 -14.24 -13.23 7.23
C GLY A 247 -13.07 -12.69 8.06
N TRP A 248 -11.83 -13.02 7.68
CA TRP A 248 -10.64 -12.59 8.41
C TRP A 248 -10.43 -11.08 8.31
N ILE A 249 -10.14 -10.48 9.46
CA ILE A 249 -9.83 -9.08 9.63
C ILE A 249 -8.99 -8.88 10.90
N ASP A 250 -8.08 -7.92 10.87
CA ASP A 250 -7.14 -7.63 11.98
C ASP A 250 -7.28 -6.21 12.54
N ASN A 251 -8.28 -5.47 12.08
CA ASN A 251 -8.54 -4.10 12.48
C ASN A 251 -10.05 -3.83 12.54
N ILE A 252 -10.46 -2.95 13.44
CA ILE A 252 -11.88 -2.68 13.70
C ILE A 252 -12.45 -1.54 12.85
N TYR A 253 -11.61 -0.80 12.12
CA TYR A 253 -12.03 0.46 11.48
C TYR A 253 -13.20 0.31 10.50
N PRO A 254 -13.18 -0.60 9.49
CA PRO A 254 -14.26 -0.69 8.51
C PRO A 254 -15.52 -1.39 9.06
N ILE A 255 -15.40 -2.15 10.14
CA ILE A 255 -16.50 -2.98 10.69
C ILE A 255 -16.97 -2.54 12.08
N GLY A 256 -16.41 -1.45 12.64
CA GLY A 256 -16.68 -1.04 14.02
C GLY A 256 -18.17 -0.79 14.29
N LEU A 257 -18.86 -0.18 13.33
CA LEU A 257 -20.32 0.01 13.38
C LEU A 257 -21.07 -1.33 13.40
N MET A 258 -20.63 -2.32 12.60
CA MET A 258 -21.25 -3.65 12.55
C MET A 258 -21.02 -4.42 13.86
N ILE A 259 -19.82 -4.33 14.44
CA ILE A 259 -19.53 -4.92 15.76
C ILE A 259 -20.39 -4.26 16.83
N GLY A 260 -20.49 -2.93 16.83
CA GLY A 260 -21.31 -2.19 17.79
C GLY A 260 -22.79 -2.54 17.69
N ALA A 261 -23.31 -2.69 16.47
CA ALA A 261 -24.68 -3.13 16.23
C ALA A 261 -24.89 -4.59 16.66
N GLY A 262 -24.00 -5.50 16.26
CA GLY A 262 -24.08 -6.93 16.63
C GLY A 262 -23.98 -7.19 18.13
N LYS A 263 -23.26 -6.34 18.87
CA LYS A 263 -23.21 -6.37 20.35
C LYS A 263 -24.38 -5.65 21.03
N GLY A 264 -25.27 -5.00 20.27
CA GLY A 264 -26.41 -4.26 20.82
C GLY A 264 -26.10 -2.89 21.41
N PHE A 265 -24.86 -2.38 21.25
CA PHE A 265 -24.47 -1.03 21.67
C PHE A 265 -25.02 0.05 20.71
N ILE A 266 -25.09 -0.26 19.42
CA ILE A 266 -25.69 0.62 18.41
C ILE A 266 -27.06 0.05 18.05
N ARG A 267 -28.12 0.74 18.49
CA ARG A 267 -29.51 0.33 18.23
C ARG A 267 -30.15 1.09 17.07
N VAL A 268 -29.64 2.28 16.78
CA VAL A 268 -30.14 3.16 15.72
C VAL A 268 -28.93 3.74 15.00
N SER A 269 -28.98 3.75 13.66
CA SER A 269 -27.97 4.39 12.82
C SER A 269 -28.65 5.35 11.85
N TYR A 270 -28.15 6.59 11.80
CA TYR A 270 -28.64 7.60 10.87
C TYR A 270 -28.00 7.36 9.50
N THR A 271 -28.76 6.76 8.57
CA THR A 271 -28.29 6.41 7.22
C THR A 271 -29.37 6.69 6.18
N SER A 272 -28.95 7.00 4.95
CA SER A 272 -29.88 7.13 3.82
C SER A 272 -30.11 5.77 3.18
N LYS A 273 -31.37 5.38 3.01
CA LYS A 273 -31.78 4.17 2.26
C LYS A 273 -31.43 4.22 0.77
N HIS A 274 -30.98 5.38 0.27
CA HIS A 274 -30.64 5.61 -1.13
C HIS A 274 -29.13 5.51 -1.40
N VAL A 275 -28.31 5.31 -0.37
CA VAL A 275 -26.85 5.19 -0.51
C VAL A 275 -26.45 3.73 -0.40
N THR A 276 -25.72 3.24 -1.39
CA THR A 276 -25.07 1.92 -1.37
C THR A 276 -23.64 2.04 -0.89
N GLY A 277 -23.27 1.24 0.12
CA GLY A 277 -21.89 1.18 0.59
C GLY A 277 -20.99 0.50 -0.44
N ASN A 278 -19.97 1.22 -0.93
CA ASN A 278 -18.97 0.64 -1.82
C ASN A 278 -17.88 -0.06 -1.00
N ILE A 279 -18.00 -1.39 -0.88
CA ILE A 279 -17.07 -2.24 -0.13
C ILE A 279 -16.39 -3.24 -1.06
N VAL A 280 -15.13 -3.58 -0.77
CA VAL A 280 -14.37 -4.58 -1.52
C VAL A 280 -13.65 -5.52 -0.56
N PRO A 281 -13.78 -6.86 -0.71
CA PRO A 281 -13.03 -7.80 0.12
C PRO A 281 -11.52 -7.66 -0.07
N VAL A 282 -10.74 -7.69 1.01
CA VAL A 282 -9.27 -7.54 0.98
C VAL A 282 -8.60 -8.57 0.07
N ASN A 283 -9.10 -9.80 0.03
CA ASN A 283 -8.55 -10.87 -0.82
C ASN A 283 -8.78 -10.59 -2.32
N SER A 284 -9.84 -9.85 -2.68
CA SER A 284 -10.04 -9.39 -4.06
C SER A 284 -9.08 -8.27 -4.42
N VAL A 285 -8.88 -7.30 -3.51
CA VAL A 285 -7.90 -6.21 -3.71
C VAL A 285 -6.50 -6.78 -3.94
N VAL A 286 -6.07 -7.73 -3.11
CA VAL A 286 -4.76 -8.39 -3.25
C VAL A 286 -4.64 -9.11 -4.59
N LYS A 287 -5.66 -9.84 -5.05
CA LYS A 287 -5.65 -10.46 -6.39
C LYS A 287 -5.46 -9.44 -7.50
N VAL A 288 -6.16 -8.31 -7.42
CA VAL A 288 -6.00 -7.23 -8.41
C VAL A 288 -4.58 -6.66 -8.36
N ILE A 289 -3.98 -6.49 -7.18
CA ILE A 289 -2.56 -6.08 -7.07
C ILE A 289 -1.66 -7.07 -7.82
N LEU A 290 -1.85 -8.39 -7.63
CA LEU A 290 -1.06 -9.41 -8.32
C LEU A 290 -1.25 -9.34 -9.85
N VAL A 291 -2.50 -9.20 -10.31
CA VAL A 291 -2.84 -9.10 -11.74
C VAL A 291 -2.27 -7.84 -12.37
N VAL A 292 -2.40 -6.69 -11.71
CA VAL A 292 -1.87 -5.40 -12.19
C VAL A 292 -0.34 -5.44 -12.26
N THR A 293 0.31 -5.98 -11.23
CA THR A 293 1.78 -6.13 -11.21
C THR A 293 2.25 -7.02 -12.36
N TRP A 294 1.60 -8.17 -12.57
CA TRP A 294 1.88 -9.08 -13.67
C TRP A 294 1.73 -8.40 -15.04
N LYS A 295 0.59 -7.74 -15.28
CA LYS A 295 0.32 -7.05 -16.55
C LYS A 295 1.31 -5.91 -16.81
N LEU A 296 1.64 -5.13 -15.78
CA LEU A 296 2.60 -4.04 -15.86
C LEU A 296 4.00 -4.58 -16.17
N GLY A 297 4.44 -5.60 -15.44
CA GLY A 297 5.75 -6.23 -15.66
C GLY A 297 5.90 -6.82 -17.06
N LEU A 298 4.89 -7.51 -17.58
CA LEU A 298 4.90 -8.03 -18.96
C LEU A 298 5.05 -6.92 -20.01
N SER A 299 4.40 -5.77 -19.79
CA SER A 299 4.50 -4.62 -20.70
C SER A 299 5.91 -4.03 -20.68
N THR A 300 6.55 -3.97 -19.51
CA THR A 300 7.93 -3.50 -19.34
C THR A 300 8.94 -4.47 -19.96
N TYR A 301 8.77 -5.78 -19.77
CA TYR A 301 9.66 -6.80 -20.35
C TYR A 301 9.70 -6.71 -21.88
N ASN A 302 8.56 -6.48 -22.53
CA ASN A 302 8.47 -6.38 -23.99
C ASN A 302 9.11 -5.10 -24.56
N ILE A 303 9.37 -4.08 -23.76
CA ILE A 303 10.05 -2.84 -24.19
C ILE A 303 11.58 -3.02 -24.21
N ASN A 304 12.09 -3.97 -23.42
CA ASN A 304 13.54 -4.22 -23.26
C ASN A 304 14.06 -5.40 -24.11
N LEU A 305 13.22 -5.97 -24.97
CA LEU A 305 13.57 -6.97 -26.00
C LEU A 305 13.63 -6.29 -27.37
#